data_AF-A0AAD9IE89-F1
#
_entry.id   AF-A0AAD9IE89-F1
#
_cell.length_a   1.000
_cell.length_b   1.000
_cell.length_c   1.000
_cell.angle_alpha   90.00
_cell.angle_beta   90.00
_cell.angle_gamma   90.00
#
_symmetry.space_group_name_H-M   'P 1'
#
loop_
_entity.id
_entity.type
_entity.pdbx_description
1 polymer ?
#
loop_
_entity_poly.entity_id
_entity_poly.type
_entity_poly.pdbx_seq_one_letter_code
_entity_poly.pdbx_strand_id
1 'polypeptide(L)'
;MKQNQVVDFEEFVKSLSIFHPDTPLEEKAAFAFKIYDIGHTGAIEPSELKRFLVATMAENPDIDFDEAALEAIVNTTLAEVDLAGDGRINPEEWLALVRRNPDVISFMNLPVLQELTSRFPA
;
A
#
# COMPACT_ATOMS: atom_id res chain seq x y z
N MET A 1 -7.59 -8.39 15.20
CA MET A 1 -8.71 -8.96 14.42
C MET A 1 -9.03 -10.31 15.01
N LYS A 2 -10.31 -10.60 15.25
CA LYS A 2 -10.72 -11.96 15.58
C LYS A 2 -10.34 -12.86 14.39
N GLN A 3 -9.89 -14.09 14.65
CA GLN A 3 -9.63 -15.09 13.61
C GLN A 3 -10.90 -15.89 13.28
N ASN A 4 -12.04 -15.22 13.17
CA ASN A 4 -13.25 -15.78 12.59
C ASN A 4 -13.33 -15.26 11.14
N GLN A 5 -13.85 -16.07 10.21
CA GLN A 5 -13.98 -15.66 8.79
C GLN A 5 -15.10 -14.61 8.57
N VAL A 6 -15.46 -13.85 9.60
CA VAL A 6 -16.57 -12.90 9.60
C VAL A 6 -16.08 -11.61 10.24
N VAL A 7 -16.23 -10.51 9.51
CA VAL A 7 -15.95 -9.17 10.02
C VAL A 7 -17.23 -8.63 10.66
N ASP A 8 -17.23 -8.39 11.96
CA ASP A 8 -18.35 -7.71 12.62
C ASP A 8 -18.35 -6.20 12.34
N PHE A 9 -19.45 -5.50 12.66
CA PHE A 9 -19.57 -4.07 12.35
C PHE A 9 -18.48 -3.23 13.03
N GLU A 10 -18.07 -3.59 14.25
CA GLU A 10 -17.01 -2.87 14.97
C GLU A 10 -15.66 -3.08 14.29
N GLU A 11 -15.36 -4.31 13.86
CA GLU A 11 -14.16 -4.64 13.09
C GLU A 11 -14.16 -3.97 11.72
N PHE A 12 -15.32 -3.86 11.07
CA PHE A 12 -15.48 -3.17 9.80
C PHE A 12 -15.18 -1.67 9.95
N VAL A 13 -15.78 -1.01 10.94
CA VAL A 13 -15.54 0.43 11.21
C VAL A 13 -14.09 0.68 11.58
N LYS A 14 -13.49 -0.15 12.44
CA LYS A 14 -12.05 -0.05 12.78
C LYS A 14 -11.18 -0.24 11.55
N SER A 15 -11.51 -1.18 10.67
CA SER A 15 -10.76 -1.41 9.43
C SER A 15 -10.92 -0.24 8.44
N LEU A 16 -12.09 0.40 8.38
CA LEU A 16 -12.30 1.60 7.56
C LEU A 16 -11.58 2.84 8.10
N SER A 17 -11.38 2.95 9.41
CA SER A 17 -10.78 4.12 10.03
C SER A 17 -9.38 4.44 9.48
N ILE A 18 -8.60 3.42 9.10
CA ILE A 18 -7.26 3.63 8.50
C ILE A 18 -7.34 4.40 7.17
N PHE A 19 -8.47 4.31 6.46
CA PHE A 19 -8.69 4.98 5.18
C PHE A 19 -9.19 6.43 5.32
N HIS A 20 -9.47 6.90 6.54
CA HIS A 20 -9.92 8.27 6.76
C HIS A 20 -8.81 9.27 6.38
N PRO A 21 -9.09 10.39 5.67
CA PRO A 21 -8.05 11.33 5.25
C PRO A 21 -7.18 11.90 6.39
N ASP A 22 -7.77 12.09 7.57
CA ASP A 22 -7.05 12.62 8.75
C ASP A 22 -6.19 11.57 9.48
N THR A 23 -6.21 10.30 9.06
CA THR A 23 -5.36 9.27 9.67
C THR A 23 -3.88 9.56 9.38
N PRO A 24 -2.97 9.48 10.37
CA PRO A 24 -1.56 9.78 10.16
C PRO A 24 -0.93 8.97 9.02
N LEU A 25 -0.05 9.61 8.25
CA LEU A 25 0.62 9.01 7.10
C LEU A 25 1.40 7.75 7.50
N GLU A 26 2.06 7.77 8.66
CA GLU A 26 2.81 6.65 9.21
C GLU A 26 1.93 5.42 9.45
N GLU A 27 0.71 5.61 9.96
CA GLU A 27 -0.23 4.51 10.20
C GLU A 27 -0.73 3.94 8.86
N LYS A 28 -1.06 4.82 7.91
CA LYS A 28 -1.43 4.41 6.54
C LYS A 28 -0.31 3.65 5.86
N ALA A 29 0.93 4.13 5.96
CA ALA A 29 2.11 3.50 5.41
C ALA A 29 2.32 2.10 6.00
N ALA A 30 2.22 1.97 7.33
CA ALA A 30 2.38 0.68 8.01
C ALA A 30 1.28 -0.32 7.63
N PHE A 31 0.05 0.14 7.41
CA PHE A 31 -1.03 -0.72 6.93
C PHE A 31 -0.84 -1.11 5.47
N ALA A 32 -0.50 -0.15 4.60
CA ALA A 32 -0.21 -0.40 3.20
C ALA A 32 0.93 -1.42 3.04
N PHE A 33 2.01 -1.29 3.82
CA PHE A 33 3.12 -2.25 3.83
C PHE A 33 2.64 -3.70 3.99
N LYS A 34 1.70 -3.94 4.92
CA LYS A 34 1.12 -5.27 5.14
C LYS A 34 0.27 -5.79 3.97
N ILE A 35 -0.27 -4.89 3.15
CA ILE A 35 -0.99 -5.26 1.92
C ILE A 35 0.03 -5.69 0.84
N TYR A 36 1.17 -5.01 0.76
CA TYR A 36 2.23 -5.32 -0.20
C TYR A 36 3.01 -6.59 0.17
N ASP A 37 3.33 -6.79 1.45
CA ASP A 37 4.01 -8.00 1.98
C ASP A 37 3.02 -9.19 2.09
N ILE A 38 2.61 -9.69 0.92
CA ILE A 38 1.65 -10.80 0.75
C ILE A 38 2.18 -12.08 1.39
N GLY A 39 3.49 -12.32 1.29
CA GLY A 39 4.19 -13.47 1.86
C GLY A 39 4.40 -13.37 3.37
N HIS A 40 4.14 -12.21 3.98
CA HIS A 40 4.40 -11.93 5.39
C HIS A 40 5.85 -12.20 5.78
N THR A 41 6.77 -11.85 4.89
CA THR A 41 8.21 -12.02 5.07
C THR A 41 8.82 -10.94 5.96
N GLY A 42 8.09 -9.85 6.20
CA GLY A 42 8.58 -8.65 6.89
C GLY A 42 9.29 -7.67 5.97
N ALA A 43 9.34 -7.93 4.66
CA ALA A 43 9.89 -7.08 3.62
C ALA A 43 9.05 -7.20 2.35
N ILE A 44 9.04 -6.18 1.50
CA ILE A 44 8.42 -6.28 0.17
C ILE A 44 9.47 -6.86 -0.78
N GLU A 45 9.19 -8.05 -1.29
CA GLU A 45 10.05 -8.75 -2.23
C GLU A 45 9.86 -8.17 -3.66
N PRO A 46 10.87 -8.28 -4.55
CA PRO A 46 10.73 -7.84 -5.94
C PRO A 46 9.53 -8.45 -6.67
N SER A 47 9.21 -9.71 -6.36
CA SER A 47 8.07 -10.44 -6.94
C SER A 47 6.72 -9.89 -6.47
N GLU A 48 6.63 -9.39 -5.24
CA GLU A 48 5.42 -8.80 -4.67
C GLU A 48 5.19 -7.40 -5.26
N LEU A 49 6.26 -6.60 -5.38
CA LEU A 49 6.21 -5.30 -6.05
C LEU A 49 5.75 -5.45 -7.51
N LYS A 50 6.29 -6.42 -8.23
CA LYS A 50 5.88 -6.73 -9.61
C LYS A 50 4.40 -7.13 -9.68
N ARG A 51 3.94 -7.98 -8.77
CA ARG A 51 2.55 -8.44 -8.72
C ARG A 51 1.58 -7.28 -8.50
N PHE A 52 1.95 -6.33 -7.64
CA PHE A 52 1.15 -5.12 -7.44
C PHE A 52 1.09 -4.24 -8.70
N LEU A 53 2.23 -4.02 -9.38
CA LEU A 53 2.27 -3.24 -10.63
C LEU A 53 1.35 -3.84 -11.68
N VAL A 54 1.42 -5.16 -11.88
CA VAL A 54 0.55 -5.89 -12.81
C VAL A 54 -0.93 -5.74 -12.42
N ALA A 55 -1.27 -5.87 -11.13
CA ALA A 55 -2.65 -5.74 -10.67
C ALA A 55 -3.19 -4.32 -10.89
N THR A 56 -2.39 -3.29 -10.64
CA THR A 56 -2.77 -1.88 -10.84
C THR A 56 -2.96 -1.55 -12.32
N MET A 57 -2.13 -2.12 -13.18
CA MET A 57 -2.19 -1.90 -14.64
C MET A 57 -3.30 -2.70 -15.31
N ALA A 58 -3.72 -3.84 -14.75
CA ALA A 58 -4.86 -4.60 -15.26
C ALA A 58 -6.18 -3.79 -15.24
N GLU A 59 -6.24 -2.72 -14.44
CA GLU A 59 -7.37 -1.80 -14.39
C GLU A 59 -7.32 -0.73 -15.51
N ASN A 60 -6.20 -0.64 -16.26
CA ASN A 60 -6.02 0.33 -17.35
C ASN A 60 -5.63 -0.35 -18.68
N PRO A 61 -6.59 -0.57 -19.60
CA PRO A 61 -6.36 -1.29 -20.85
C PRO A 61 -5.44 -0.56 -21.85
N ASP A 62 -5.12 0.71 -21.62
CA ASP A 62 -4.22 1.50 -22.48
C ASP A 62 -2.73 1.33 -22.09
N ILE A 63 -2.45 0.61 -20.99
CA ILE A 63 -1.09 0.36 -20.50
C ILE A 63 -0.73 -1.12 -20.77
N ASP A 64 0.02 -1.34 -21.84
CA ASP A 64 0.61 -2.64 -22.19
C ASP A 64 2.13 -2.56 -22.02
N PHE A 65 2.63 -3.03 -20.87
CA PHE A 65 4.06 -3.19 -20.64
C PHE A 65 4.46 -4.63 -20.92
N ASP A 66 5.53 -4.80 -21.70
CA ASP A 66 6.16 -6.10 -21.80
C ASP A 66 6.90 -6.47 -20.50
N GLU A 67 7.25 -7.74 -20.38
CA GLU A 67 7.94 -8.30 -19.23
C GLU A 67 9.24 -7.55 -18.91
N ALA A 68 9.97 -7.12 -19.93
CA ALA A 68 11.22 -6.37 -19.76
C ALA A 68 11.00 -4.97 -19.18
N ALA A 69 9.94 -4.28 -19.59
CA ALA A 69 9.57 -2.97 -19.04
C ALA A 69 9.13 -3.10 -17.57
N LEU A 70 8.37 -4.13 -17.22
CA LEU A 70 8.00 -4.40 -15.83
C LEU A 70 9.23 -4.67 -14.95
N GLU A 71 10.15 -5.52 -15.41
CA GLU A 71 11.42 -5.76 -14.73
C GLU A 71 12.24 -4.48 -14.57
N ALA A 72 12.31 -3.63 -15.60
CA ALA A 72 13.02 -2.36 -15.55
C ALA A 72 12.41 -1.41 -14.49
N ILE A 73 11.08 -1.32 -14.41
CA ILE A 73 10.40 -0.50 -13.39
C ILE A 73 10.69 -1.02 -11.98
N VAL A 74 10.60 -2.34 -11.77
CA VAL A 74 10.89 -2.98 -10.48
C VAL A 74 12.35 -2.72 -10.06
N ASN A 75 13.30 -2.99 -10.96
CA ASN A 75 14.72 -2.81 -10.69
C ASN A 75 15.08 -1.34 -10.41
N THR A 76 14.48 -0.40 -11.15
CA THR A 76 14.66 1.04 -10.92
C THR A 76 14.12 1.44 -9.55
N THR A 77 12.92 0.95 -9.20
CA THR A 77 12.30 1.24 -7.89
C THR A 77 13.17 0.71 -6.75
N LEU A 78 13.67 -0.52 -6.85
CA LEU A 78 14.58 -1.09 -5.85
C LEU A 78 15.86 -0.28 -5.74
N ALA A 79 16.51 0.05 -6.86
CA ALA A 79 17.74 0.85 -6.85
C ALA A 79 17.59 2.23 -6.18
N GLU A 80 16.37 2.79 -6.16
CA GLU A 80 16.08 4.09 -5.53
C GLU A 80 15.71 4.01 -4.05
N VAL A 81 15.32 2.84 -3.55
CA VAL A 81 14.63 2.67 -2.25
C VAL A 81 15.33 1.68 -1.33
N ASP A 82 15.96 0.63 -1.88
CA ASP A 82 16.76 -0.36 -1.15
C ASP A 82 18.10 0.26 -0.74
N LEU A 83 18.09 0.97 0.39
CA LEU A 83 19.26 1.62 0.97
C LEU A 83 20.15 0.61 1.70
N ALA A 84 19.58 -0.50 2.16
CA ALA A 84 20.29 -1.61 2.79
C ALA A 84 21.10 -2.45 1.78
N GLY A 85 20.68 -2.47 0.51
CA GLY A 85 21.29 -3.27 -0.56
C GLY A 85 21.02 -4.76 -0.42
N ASP A 86 19.90 -5.15 0.19
CA ASP A 86 19.52 -6.56 0.40
C ASP A 86 18.57 -7.11 -0.67
N GLY A 87 18.19 -6.26 -1.63
CA GLY A 87 17.32 -6.57 -2.76
C GLY A 87 15.83 -6.56 -2.40
N ARG A 88 15.46 -6.04 -1.22
CA ARG A 88 14.09 -5.99 -0.72
C ARG A 88 13.80 -4.60 -0.15
N ILE A 89 12.55 -4.34 0.22
CA ILE A 89 12.16 -3.08 0.85
C ILE A 89 11.67 -3.37 2.27
N ASN A 90 12.42 -2.92 3.26
CA ASN A 90 12.03 -3.04 4.67
C ASN A 90 11.04 -1.92 5.10
N PRO A 91 10.43 -2.01 6.30
CA PRO A 91 9.45 -1.01 6.76
C PRO A 91 9.98 0.43 6.80
N GLU A 92 11.25 0.63 7.14
CA GLU A 92 11.88 1.94 7.21
C GLU A 92 12.07 2.57 5.82
N GLU A 93 12.55 1.78 4.86
CA GLU A 93 12.71 2.18 3.45
C GLU A 93 11.36 2.47 2.79
N TRP A 94 10.36 1.63 3.08
CA TRP A 94 8.99 1.86 2.65
C TRP A 94 8.44 3.18 3.17
N LEU A 95 8.59 3.47 4.46
CA LEU A 95 8.14 4.73 5.04
C LEU A 95 8.87 5.93 4.43
N ALA A 96 10.17 5.80 4.15
CA ALA A 96 10.93 6.83 3.46
C ALA A 96 10.40 7.08 2.04
N LEU A 97 10.10 6.02 1.29
CA LEU A 97 9.47 6.10 -0.03
C LEU A 97 8.12 6.81 0.03
N VAL A 98 7.23 6.40 0.95
CA VAL A 98 5.90 7.00 1.11
C VAL A 98 5.98 8.48 1.49
N ARG A 99 6.94 8.88 2.35
CA ARG A 99 7.14 10.29 2.68
C ARG A 99 7.64 11.12 1.50
N ARG A 100 8.49 10.53 0.65
CA ARG A 100 9.00 11.18 -0.57
C ARG A 100 7.92 11.27 -1.65
N ASN A 101 7.07 10.25 -1.76
CA ASN A 101 6.01 10.17 -2.76
C ASN A 101 4.73 9.56 -2.13
N PRO A 102 3.87 10.40 -1.50
CA PRO A 102 2.64 9.92 -0.85
C PRO A 102 1.63 9.27 -1.80
N ASP A 103 1.70 9.56 -3.11
CA ASP A 103 0.76 9.03 -4.10
C ASP A 103 0.85 7.51 -4.26
N VAL A 104 2.00 6.92 -3.88
CA VAL A 104 2.22 5.47 -3.82
C VAL A 104 1.15 4.76 -2.99
N ILE A 105 0.63 5.43 -1.95
CA ILE A 105 -0.45 4.90 -1.10
C ILE A 105 -1.73 5.74 -1.19
N SER A 106 -1.96 6.45 -2.29
CA SER A 106 -3.16 7.26 -2.47
C SER A 106 -4.47 6.46 -2.30
N PHE A 107 -4.46 5.18 -2.66
CA PHE A 107 -5.58 4.24 -2.44
C PHE A 107 -5.93 4.02 -0.95
N MET A 108 -5.04 4.42 -0.02
CA MET A 108 -5.29 4.42 1.43
C MET A 108 -6.14 5.62 1.89
N ASN A 109 -6.70 6.41 0.98
CA ASN A 109 -7.60 7.50 1.29
C ASN A 109 -8.96 7.30 0.63
N LEU A 110 -10.01 7.29 1.45
CA LEU A 110 -11.40 7.28 1.01
C LEU A 110 -12.06 8.63 1.38
N PRO A 111 -12.13 9.61 0.45
CA PRO A 111 -12.63 10.95 0.73
C PRO A 111 -14.05 10.97 1.33
N VAL A 112 -14.89 10.00 0.96
CA VAL A 112 -16.25 9.83 1.51
C VAL A 112 -16.27 9.72 3.04
N LEU A 113 -15.20 9.22 3.66
CA LEU A 113 -15.13 9.09 5.12
C LEU A 113 -15.05 10.45 5.82
N GLN A 114 -14.46 11.46 5.17
CA GLN A 114 -14.39 12.82 5.69
C GLN A 114 -15.76 13.52 5.64
N GLU A 115 -16.54 13.23 4.61
CA GLU A 115 -17.93 13.70 4.53
C GLU A 115 -18.80 13.05 5.62
N LEU A 116 -18.62 11.75 5.87
CA LEU A 116 -19.37 11.02 6.87
C LEU A 116 -19.08 11.51 8.30
N THR A 117 -17.81 11.73 8.65
CA THR A 117 -17.42 12.25 9.97
C THR A 117 -17.86 13.69 10.19
N SER A 118 -17.86 14.52 9.13
CA SER A 118 -18.41 15.87 9.18
C SER A 118 -19.93 15.90 9.36
N ARG A 119 -20.66 14.99 8.69
CA ARG A 119 -22.13 14.90 8.77
C ARG A 119 -22.64 14.25 10.06
N PHE A 120 -21.86 13.35 10.65
CA PHE A 120 -22.21 12.61 11.86
C PHE A 120 -21.06 12.67 12.89
N PRO A 121 -20.81 13.85 13.50
CA PRO A 121 -19.80 13.97 14.54
C PRO A 121 -20.20 13.17 15.80
N ALA A 122 -19.20 12.61 16.48
CA ALA A 122 -19.35 11.77 17.67
C ALA A 122 -19.88 12.55 18.89
#